data_AF-A0A3D4YMR5-F1
#
_entry.id   AF-A0A3D4YMR5-F1
#
_cell.length_a   1.000
_cell.length_b   1.000
_cell.length_c   1.000
_cell.angle_alpha   90.00
_cell.angle_beta   90.00
_cell.angle_gamma   90.00
#
_symmetry.space_group_name_H-M   'P 1'
#
loop_
_entity.id
_entity.type
_entity.pdbx_description
1 polymer ?
#
loop_
_entity_poly.entity_id
_entity_poly.type
_entity_poly.pdbx_seq_one_letter_code
_entity_poly.pdbx_strand_id
1 'polypeptide(L)' 'GIDVGEDITVEELRAEFDAVCVATGAGAARDLEVPGRELEGVHLAMDFLTSQNRRLFGDPV' A
#
# COMPACT_ATOMS: atom_id res chain seq x y z
N GLY A 1 10.42 -10.81 2.74
CA GLY A 1 9.44 -11.49 1.88
C GLY A 1 10.06 -11.63 0.52
N ILE A 2 9.24 -11.75 -0.53
CA ILE A 2 9.62 -11.51 -1.92
C ILE A 2 8.72 -10.40 -2.41
N ASP A 3 9.28 -9.31 -2.92
CA ASP A 3 8.55 -8.16 -3.42
C ASP A 3 8.46 -8.22 -4.96
N VAL A 4 7.26 -8.48 -5.46
CA VAL A 4 6.99 -8.55 -6.90
C VAL A 4 7.13 -7.16 -7.53
N GLY A 5 7.95 -7.05 -8.57
CA GLY A 5 8.37 -5.80 -9.21
C GLY A 5 9.78 -5.35 -8.82
N GLU A 6 10.36 -5.91 -7.74
CA GLU A 6 11.73 -5.66 -7.31
C GLU A 6 12.58 -6.94 -7.35
N ASP A 7 12.15 -7.98 -6.62
CA ASP A 7 12.85 -9.26 -6.49
C ASP A 7 12.52 -10.24 -7.63
N ILE A 8 11.29 -10.16 -8.16
CA ILE A 8 10.79 -10.95 -9.29
C ILE A 8 9.92 -10.07 -10.17
N THR A 9 10.07 -10.16 -11.48
CA THR A 9 9.30 -9.39 -12.45
C THR A 9 7.93 -9.99 -12.73
N VAL A 10 7.00 -9.18 -13.22
CA VAL A 10 5.67 -9.67 -13.65
C VAL A 10 5.81 -10.55 -14.90
N GLU A 11 6.82 -10.32 -15.72
CA GLU A 11 7.13 -11.07 -16.93
C GLU A 11 7.57 -12.51 -16.62
N GLU A 12 8.42 -12.69 -15.61
CA GLU A 12 8.84 -14.02 -15.12
C GLU A 12 7.62 -14.81 -14.62
N LEU A 13 6.76 -14.18 -13.81
CA LEU A 13 5.51 -14.80 -13.34
C LEU A 13 4.58 -15.21 -14.50
N ARG A 14 4.51 -14.40 -15.56
CA ARG A 14 3.70 -14.73 -16.75
C ARG A 14 4.30 -15.84 -17.61
N ALA A 15 5.61 -16.07 -17.55
CA ALA A 15 6.27 -17.13 -18.28
C ALA A 15 6.13 -18.49 -17.57
N GLU A 16 6.08 -18.48 -16.24
CA GLU A 16 6.05 -19.70 -15.42
C GLU A 16 4.64 -20.22 -15.12
N PHE A 17 3.62 -19.35 -15.15
CA PHE A 17 2.25 -19.70 -14.77
C PHE A 17 1.26 -19.44 -15.90
N ASP A 18 0.23 -20.29 -16.00
CA ASP A 18 -0.86 -20.12 -16.96
C ASP A 18 -1.69 -18.85 -16.71
N ALA A 19 -1.72 -18.35 -15.47
CA ALA A 19 -2.43 -17.14 -15.07
C ALA A 19 -1.80 -16.49 -13.83
N VAL A 20 -1.93 -15.16 -13.73
CA VAL A 20 -1.45 -14.36 -12.60
C VAL A 20 -2.62 -13.53 -12.03
N CYS A 21 -2.88 -13.66 -10.73
CA CYS A 21 -3.88 -12.86 -10.01
C CYS A 21 -3.20 -11.74 -9.21
N VAL A 22 -3.54 -10.49 -9.50
CA VAL A 22 -3.00 -9.32 -8.80
C VAL A 22 -3.89 -9.01 -7.59
N ALA A 23 -3.34 -9.19 -6.39
CA ALA A 23 -4.02 -8.97 -5.11
C ALA A 23 -3.19 -8.10 -4.14
N THR A 24 -2.48 -7.11 -4.66
CA THR A 24 -1.53 -6.26 -3.92
C THR A 24 -2.17 -5.20 -3.03
N GLY A 25 -3.50 -5.05 -3.08
CA GLY A 25 -4.22 -3.98 -2.39
C GLY A 25 -3.94 -2.59 -3.00
N ALA A 26 -4.28 -1.54 -2.25
CA ALA A 26 -4.11 -0.14 -2.64
C ALA A 26 -3.43 0.66 -1.51
N GLY A 27 -2.10 0.60 -1.45
CA GLY A 27 -1.31 1.29 -0.42
C GLY A 27 -1.11 2.79 -0.65
N ALA A 28 -1.32 3.27 -1.88
CA ALA A 28 -1.20 4.68 -2.20
C ALA A 28 -2.40 5.47 -1.67
N ALA A 29 -2.11 6.46 -0.82
CA ALA A 29 -3.13 7.38 -0.34
C ALA A 29 -3.70 8.22 -1.49
N ARG A 30 -5.02 8.42 -1.50
CA ARG A 30 -5.68 9.31 -2.45
C ARG A 30 -5.80 10.71 -1.86
N ASP A 31 -5.26 11.69 -2.58
CA ASP A 31 -5.38 13.10 -2.21
C ASP A 31 -6.62 13.77 -2.86
N LEU A 32 -7.09 14.86 -2.27
CA LEU A 32 -8.20 15.69 -2.74
C LEU A 32 -7.77 17.15 -2.87
N GLU A 33 -7.81 17.67 -4.10
CA GLU A 33 -7.54 19.08 -4.40
C GLU A 33 -8.78 19.93 -4.11
N VAL A 34 -9.00 20.25 -2.84
CA VAL A 34 -10.14 21.05 -2.36
C VAL A 34 -9.66 22.18 -1.44
N PRO A 35 -10.39 23.33 -1.37
CA PRO A 35 -10.03 24.41 -0.46
C PRO A 35 -9.88 23.93 0.99
N GLY A 36 -8.77 24.30 1.64
CA GLY A 36 -8.45 23.89 3.00
C GLY A 36 -7.74 22.54 3.12
N ARG A 37 -7.37 21.88 2.01
CA ARG A 37 -6.55 20.66 2.02
C ARG A 37 -5.17 20.90 2.65
N GLU A 38 -4.65 22.10 2.52
CA GLU A 38 -3.37 22.58 3.02
C GLU A 38 -3.38 22.98 4.51
N LEU A 39 -4.55 22.98 5.16
CA LEU A 39 -4.67 23.38 6.56
C LEU A 39 -3.91 22.43 7.49
N GLU A 40 -3.35 23.00 8.55
CA GLU A 40 -2.71 22.25 9.63
C GLU A 40 -3.72 21.28 10.27
N GLY A 41 -3.34 20.01 10.41
CA GLY A 41 -4.19 18.94 10.93
C GLY A 41 -4.89 18.09 9.86
N VAL A 42 -4.81 18.45 8.57
CA VAL A 42 -5.31 17.61 7.47
C VAL A 42 -4.20 16.67 6.97
N HIS A 43 -4.34 15.38 7.29
CA HIS A 43 -3.34 14.34 6.96
C HIS A 43 -3.93 13.24 6.08
N LEU A 44 -3.08 12.59 5.29
CA LEU A 44 -3.45 11.37 4.58
C LEU A 44 -3.64 10.22 5.58
N ALA A 45 -4.69 9.43 5.41
CA ALA A 45 -5.10 8.43 6.38
C ALA A 45 -4.12 7.24 6.49
N MET A 46 -3.37 6.93 5.43
CA MET A 46 -2.61 5.68 5.33
C MET A 46 -1.58 5.50 6.45
N ASP A 47 -0.90 6.57 6.87
CA ASP A 47 0.10 6.51 7.94
C ASP A 47 -0.56 6.17 9.28
N PHE A 48 -1.68 6.83 9.59
CA PHE A 48 -2.44 6.59 10.79
C PHE A 48 -3.00 5.16 10.80
N LEU A 49 -3.69 4.75 9.73
CA LEU A 49 -4.30 3.43 9.63
C LEU A 49 -3.26 2.31 9.73
N THR A 50 -2.09 2.48 9.12
CA THR A 50 -0.99 1.50 9.20
C THR A 50 -0.49 1.34 10.63
N SER A 51 -0.25 2.46 11.34
CA SER A 51 0.20 2.42 12.74
C SER A 51 -0.84 1.78 13.68
N GLN A 52 -2.14 2.06 13.45
CA GLN A 52 -3.21 1.51 14.27
C GLN A 52 -3.36 0.01 14.03
N ASN A 53 -3.28 -0.44 12.78
CA ASN A 53 -3.31 -1.87 12.45
C ASN A 53 -2.17 -2.61 13.14
N ARG A 54 -0.92 -2.13 13.02
CA ARG A 54 0.24 -2.72 13.70
C ARG A 54 0.01 -2.87 15.20
N ARG A 55 -0.43 -1.79 15.86
CA ARG A 55 -0.74 -1.82 17.30
C ARG A 55 -1.82 -2.84 17.66
N LEU A 56 -2.87 -2.96 16.85
CA LEU A 56 -3.96 -3.92 17.08
C LEU A 56 -3.50 -5.37 16.91
N PHE A 57 -2.60 -5.65 15.96
CA PHE A 57 -2.06 -6.98 15.71
C PHE A 57 -0.88 -7.34 16.61
N GLY A 58 -0.43 -6.42 17.48
CA GLY A 58 0.69 -6.63 18.41
C GLY A 58 2.06 -6.47 17.75
N ASP A 59 2.11 -5.87 16.56
CA ASP A 59 3.36 -5.56 15.90
C ASP A 59 4.08 -4.41 16.61
N PRO A 60 5.42 -4.37 16.58
CA PRO A 60 6.17 -3.21 17.03
C PRO A 60 5.77 -1.97 16.23
N VAL A 61 5.46 -0.89 16.95
CA VAL A 61 5.02 0.41 16.40
C VAL A 61 6.21 1.31 16.13
#